data_AF-A0A4S3J299-F1
#
_entry.id   AF-A0A4S3J299-F1
#
_cell.length_a   1.000
_cell.length_b   1.000
_cell.length_c   1.000
_cell.angle_alpha   90.00
_cell.angle_beta   90.00
_cell.angle_gamma   90.00
#
_symmetry.space_group_name_H-M   'P 1'
#
loop_
_entity.id
_entity.type
_entity.pdbx_description
1 polymer ?
#
loop_
_entity_poly.entity_id
_entity_poly.type
_entity_poly.pdbx_seq_one_letter_code
_entity_poly.pdbx_strand_id
1 'polypeptide(L)'
;MCASRVCRALEALGARPATSLPILYNGIAEIVHLMFMGYAGRTLAGQHNLDRHRLIQQAEIYLQAIYDLRVLQGDPIPGNMVEENGRVMFIDFERATMQTRRIPQGGISPNQKRKLGDRSWEKSPNKHINCLEREK
;
A
#
# COMPACT_ATOMS: atom_id res chain seq x y z
N MET A 1 -5.90 1.84 -14.01
CA MET A 1 -7.20 1.23 -13.59
C MET A 1 -7.22 0.87 -12.08
N CYS A 2 -6.76 1.75 -11.18
CA CYS A 2 -6.76 1.46 -9.73
C CYS A 2 -7.74 2.34 -8.93
N ALA A 3 -7.98 3.58 -9.36
CA ALA A 3 -8.89 4.52 -8.70
C ALA A 3 -10.34 4.02 -8.61
N SER A 4 -10.85 3.35 -9.65
CA SER A 4 -12.27 2.96 -9.73
C SER A 4 -12.72 1.95 -8.66
N ARG A 5 -11.82 1.11 -8.14
CA ARG A 5 -12.19 0.12 -7.09
C ARG A 5 -12.16 0.71 -5.68
N VAL A 6 -11.21 1.60 -5.41
CA VAL A 6 -11.17 2.35 -4.14
C VAL A 6 -12.35 3.31 -4.04
N CYS A 7 -12.71 3.97 -5.15
CA CYS A 7 -13.91 4.80 -5.22
C CYS A 7 -15.20 4.01 -4.90
N ARG A 8 -15.37 2.79 -5.44
CA ARG A 8 -16.53 1.94 -5.10
C ARG A 8 -16.56 1.51 -3.64
N ALA A 9 -15.40 1.30 -3.01
CA ALA A 9 -15.34 0.99 -1.58
C ALA A 9 -15.70 2.21 -0.71
N LEU A 10 -15.32 3.42 -1.14
CA LEU A 10 -15.67 4.68 -0.46
C LEU A 10 -17.15 5.06 -0.64
N GLU A 11 -17.76 4.75 -1.79
CA GLU A 11 -19.21 4.90 -1.99
C GLU A 11 -20.03 4.02 -1.03
N ALA A 12 -19.54 2.80 -0.71
CA ALA A 12 -20.15 1.92 0.29
C ALA A 12 -20.06 2.48 1.73
N LEU A 13 -19.15 3.42 1.98
CA LEU A 13 -19.02 4.16 3.24
C LEU A 13 -19.80 5.49 3.25
N GLY A 14 -20.64 5.74 2.23
CA GLY A 14 -21.51 6.91 2.16
C GLY A 14 -20.86 8.17 1.58
N ALA A 15 -19.67 8.07 0.99
CA ALA A 15 -19.05 9.20 0.29
C ALA A 15 -19.87 9.56 -0.97
N ARG A 16 -20.44 10.77 -1.02
CA ARG A 16 -21.13 11.31 -2.19
C ARG A 16 -20.25 12.36 -2.87
N PRO A 17 -20.03 12.28 -4.19
CA PRO A 17 -19.36 13.36 -4.91
C PRO A 17 -20.22 14.62 -4.86
N ALA A 18 -19.60 15.74 -4.49
CA ALA A 18 -20.22 17.06 -4.56
C ALA A 18 -20.46 17.47 -6.03
N THR A 19 -21.53 18.22 -6.27
CA THR A 19 -22.18 18.59 -7.54
C THR A 19 -21.26 19.17 -8.62
N SER A 20 -21.72 19.13 -9.88
CA SER A 20 -21.04 19.49 -11.14
C SER A 20 -20.65 20.95 -11.36
N LEU A 21 -20.54 21.77 -10.30
CA LEU A 21 -20.15 23.18 -10.37
C LEU A 21 -18.96 23.40 -9.44
N PRO A 22 -17.87 24.03 -9.89
CA PRO A 22 -16.69 24.25 -9.05
C PRO A 22 -17.03 25.09 -7.83
N ILE A 23 -16.56 24.62 -6.66
CA ILE A 23 -16.77 25.33 -5.39
C ILE A 23 -15.61 26.31 -5.22
N LEU A 24 -15.89 27.61 -5.17
CA LEU A 24 -14.88 28.63 -4.87
C LEU A 24 -14.69 28.72 -3.35
N TYR A 25 -13.50 28.33 -2.87
CA TYR A 25 -13.10 28.52 -1.48
C TYR A 25 -12.74 29.99 -1.25
N ASN A 26 -13.69 30.77 -0.76
CA ASN A 26 -13.51 32.18 -0.40
C ASN A 26 -12.89 33.06 -1.51
N GLY A 27 -13.07 32.68 -2.77
CA GLY A 27 -12.45 33.35 -3.93
C GLY A 27 -10.94 33.12 -4.09
N ILE A 28 -10.31 32.27 -3.28
CA ILE A 28 -8.86 32.00 -3.29
C ILE A 28 -8.52 30.80 -4.17
N ALA A 29 -9.32 29.74 -4.07
CA ALA A 29 -9.04 28.48 -4.76
C ALA A 29 -10.32 27.84 -5.30
N GLU A 30 -10.22 27.29 -6.50
CA GLU A 30 -11.25 26.45 -7.09
C GLU A 30 -11.11 25.02 -6.54
N ILE A 31 -12.13 24.55 -5.82
CA ILE A 31 -12.24 23.17 -5.37
C ILE A 31 -12.98 22.40 -6.46
N VAL A 32 -12.23 21.65 -7.25
CA VAL A 32 -12.73 20.83 -8.36
C VAL A 32 -13.36 19.53 -7.84
N HIS A 33 -12.76 18.95 -6.79
CA HIS A 33 -13.22 17.70 -6.19
C HIS A 33 -13.19 17.81 -4.68
N LEU A 34 -14.32 17.48 -4.04
CA LEU A 34 -14.46 17.45 -2.60
C LEU A 34 -15.10 16.12 -2.19
N MET A 35 -14.54 15.50 -1.14
CA MET A 35 -15.09 14.30 -0.53
C MET A 35 -15.45 14.59 0.92
N PHE A 36 -16.72 14.39 1.26
CA PHE A 36 -17.18 14.44 2.64
C PHE A 36 -17.07 13.05 3.27
N MET A 37 -16.46 12.99 4.45
CA MET A 37 -16.39 11.79 5.28
C MET A 37 -17.13 12.06 6.58
N GLY A 38 -17.64 10.99 7.22
CA GLY A 38 -18.14 11.08 8.58
C GLY A 38 -17.04 11.51 9.55
N TYR A 39 -17.43 11.96 10.76
CA TYR A 39 -16.45 12.19 11.81
C TYR A 39 -15.71 10.88 12.11
N ALA A 40 -14.38 10.98 12.10
CA ALA A 40 -13.48 9.85 12.10
C ALA A 40 -12.74 9.67 13.44
N GLY A 41 -12.97 10.57 14.39
CA GLY A 41 -12.23 10.64 15.64
C GLY A 41 -11.11 11.69 15.63
N ARG A 42 -10.15 11.49 16.53
CA ARG A 42 -9.00 12.39 16.72
C ARG A 42 -7.73 11.73 16.22
N THR A 43 -6.89 12.48 15.53
CA THR A 43 -5.57 12.03 15.09
C THR A 43 -4.73 11.48 16.24
N LEU A 44 -3.97 10.41 16.00
CA LEU A 44 -3.05 9.83 16.98
C LEU A 44 -1.75 10.63 17.15
N ALA A 45 -1.38 11.44 16.16
CA ALA A 45 -0.25 12.37 16.28
C ALA A 45 -0.46 13.35 17.45
N GLY A 46 0.53 13.42 18.34
CA GLY A 46 0.50 14.29 19.53
C GLY A 46 -0.39 13.79 20.67
N GLN A 47 -0.99 12.59 20.57
CA GLN A 47 -1.72 12.01 21.69
C GLN A 47 -0.81 11.21 22.62
N HIS A 48 -0.78 11.60 23.89
CA HIS A 48 0.05 10.99 24.92
C HIS A 48 -0.73 10.20 25.97
N ASN A 49 -2.05 10.41 26.07
CA ASN A 49 -2.90 9.83 27.11
C ASN A 49 -3.59 8.51 26.69
N LEU A 50 -3.29 7.99 25.51
CA LEU A 50 -3.89 6.75 25.01
C LEU A 50 -3.07 5.53 25.41
N ASP A 51 -3.75 4.40 25.61
CA ASP A 51 -3.10 3.10 25.81
C ASP A 51 -2.39 2.66 24.53
N ARG A 52 -1.09 2.94 24.48
CA ARG A 52 -0.24 2.65 23.33
C ARG A 52 -0.21 1.16 22.97
N HIS A 53 -0.24 0.26 23.95
CA HIS A 53 -0.18 -1.18 23.68
C HIS A 53 -1.46 -1.65 22.98
N ARG A 54 -2.61 -1.20 23.47
CA ARG A 54 -3.90 -1.48 22.83
C ARG A 54 -3.96 -0.91 21.41
N LEU A 55 -3.49 0.32 21.20
CA LEU A 55 -3.50 0.95 19.88
C LEU A 55 -2.63 0.19 18.87
N ILE A 56 -1.43 -0.23 19.27
CA ILE A 56 -0.52 -0.99 18.41
C ILE A 56 -1.17 -2.31 17.99
N GLN A 57 -1.76 -3.04 18.94
CA GLN A 57 -2.45 -4.30 18.64
C GLN A 57 -3.62 -4.11 17.66
N GLN A 58 -4.43 -3.07 17.86
CA GLN A 58 -5.52 -2.77 16.93
C GLN A 58 -5.01 -2.36 15.55
N ALA A 59 -3.99 -1.51 15.49
CA ALA A 59 -3.39 -1.08 14.24
C ALA A 59 -2.84 -2.27 13.45
N GLU A 60 -2.19 -3.22 14.12
CA GLU A 60 -1.70 -4.46 13.52
C GLU A 60 -2.83 -5.32 12.95
N ILE A 61 -3.89 -5.55 13.74
CA ILE A 61 -5.07 -6.32 13.30
C ILE A 61 -5.72 -5.67 12.07
N TYR A 62 -5.87 -4.36 12.06
CA TYR A 62 -6.50 -3.64 10.96
C TYR A 62 -5.61 -3.55 9.72
N LEU A 63 -4.30 -3.35 9.87
CA LEU A 63 -3.36 -3.43 8.75
C LEU A 63 -3.37 -4.83 8.13
N GLN A 64 -3.45 -5.89 8.94
CA GLN A 64 -3.60 -7.24 8.43
C GLN A 64 -4.92 -7.41 7.67
N ALA A 65 -6.04 -6.91 8.19
CA ALA A 65 -7.33 -6.94 7.49
C ALA A 65 -7.29 -6.17 6.16
N ILE A 66 -6.65 -5.00 6.12
CA ILE A 66 -6.43 -4.22 4.89
C ILE A 66 -5.56 -5.02 3.90
N TYR A 67 -4.53 -5.69 4.40
CA TYR A 67 -3.66 -6.56 3.59
C TYR A 67 -4.41 -7.75 3.00
N ASP A 68 -5.33 -8.36 3.74
CA ASP A 68 -6.15 -9.47 3.27
C ASP A 68 -7.08 -9.05 2.11
N LEU A 69 -7.49 -7.78 2.09
CA LEU A 69 -8.17 -7.13 0.96
C LEU A 69 -7.24 -6.82 -0.23
N ARG A 70 -5.99 -7.27 -0.17
CA ARG A 70 -4.92 -7.03 -1.17
C ARG A 70 -4.54 -5.56 -1.30
N VAL A 71 -4.76 -4.76 -0.27
CA VAL A 71 -4.31 -3.37 -0.19
C VAL A 71 -3.12 -3.31 0.75
N LEU A 72 -2.01 -2.71 0.31
CA LEU A 72 -0.89 -2.38 1.17
C LEU A 72 -0.94 -0.89 1.46
N GLN A 73 -1.14 -0.53 2.73
CA GLN A 73 -1.13 0.86 3.15
C GLN A 73 0.29 1.43 3.06
N GLY A 74 0.45 2.53 2.32
CA GLY A 74 1.77 3.05 1.96
C GLY A 74 2.40 3.96 3.01
N ASP A 75 1.60 4.53 3.91
CA ASP A 75 2.06 5.48 4.92
C ASP A 75 1.29 5.36 6.26
N PRO A 76 1.45 4.25 6.99
CA PRO A 76 0.79 4.04 8.28
C PRO A 76 1.52 4.80 9.40
N ILE A 77 1.57 6.12 9.32
CA ILE A 77 2.09 7.00 10.36
C ILE A 77 0.96 7.50 11.28
N PRO A 78 1.25 7.88 12.55
CA PRO A 78 0.21 8.37 13.47
C PRO A 78 -0.60 9.59 12.97
N GLY A 79 -0.08 10.36 12.02
CA GLY A 79 -0.80 11.45 11.37
C GLY A 79 -1.97 10.97 10.49
N ASN A 80 -1.83 9.80 9.87
CA ASN A 80 -2.83 9.17 9.01
C ASN A 80 -3.68 8.14 9.77
N MET A 81 -3.63 8.18 11.10
CA MET A 81 -4.44 7.35 11.98
C MET A 81 -5.27 8.22 12.90
N VAL A 82 -6.52 7.84 13.06
CA VAL A 82 -7.47 8.51 13.95
C VAL A 82 -8.05 7.49 14.91
N GLU A 83 -8.43 7.95 16.09
CA GLU A 83 -9.02 7.13 17.13
C GLU A 83 -10.35 7.71 17.59
N GLU A 84 -11.34 6.83 17.70
CA GLU A 84 -12.64 7.14 18.26
C GLU A 84 -13.14 5.95 19.09
N ASN A 85 -13.54 6.20 20.34
CA ASN A 85 -14.13 5.21 21.24
C ASN A 85 -13.28 3.92 21.40
N GLY A 86 -11.96 4.08 21.40
CA GLY A 86 -10.98 3.02 21.51
C GLY A 86 -10.88 2.14 20.27
N ARG A 87 -11.18 2.67 19.08
CA ARG A 87 -10.99 2.03 17.78
C ARG A 87 -10.11 2.91 16.90
N VAL A 88 -9.10 2.29 16.29
CA VAL A 88 -8.23 2.94 15.30
C VAL A 88 -8.86 2.87 13.91
N MET A 89 -8.80 3.97 13.16
CA MET A 89 -9.10 3.99 11.74
C MET A 89 -7.92 4.57 10.96
N PHE A 90 -7.67 4.00 9.78
CA PHE A 90 -6.66 4.48 8.85
C PHE A 90 -7.33 5.40 7.84
N ILE A 91 -6.74 6.57 7.64
CA ILE A 91 -7.12 7.51 6.59
C ILE A 91 -5.94 7.67 5.62
N ASP A 92 -6.17 8.45 4.57
CA ASP A 92 -5.18 8.73 3.53
C ASP A 92 -4.62 7.47 2.86
N PHE A 93 -5.31 7.03 1.81
CA PHE A 93 -4.91 5.89 0.97
C PHE A 93 -4.27 6.34 -0.35
N GLU A 94 -3.83 7.60 -0.48
CA GLU A 94 -3.26 8.09 -1.74
C GLU A 94 -2.00 7.28 -2.17
N ARG A 95 -1.24 6.79 -1.17
CA ARG A 95 -0.01 5.99 -1.34
C ARG A 95 -0.26 4.49 -1.27
N ALA A 96 -1.50 4.07 -1.12
CA ALA A 96 -1.84 2.66 -1.01
C ALA A 96 -1.66 1.94 -2.34
N THR A 97 -1.14 0.71 -2.29
CA THR A 97 -0.93 -0.10 -3.49
C THR A 97 -1.79 -1.35 -3.44
N MET A 98 -2.37 -1.73 -4.58
CA MET A 98 -3.05 -3.01 -4.68
C MET A 98 -2.05 -4.09 -5.07
N GLN A 99 -1.96 -5.15 -4.27
CA GLN A 99 -1.16 -6.31 -4.62
C GLN A 99 -1.85 -7.06 -5.76
N THR A 100 -1.35 -6.87 -6.97
CA THR A 100 -1.69 -7.75 -8.10
C THR A 100 -1.20 -9.15 -7.75
N ARG A 101 -2.08 -10.14 -7.87
CA ARG A 101 -1.73 -11.56 -7.71
C ARG A 101 -0.48 -11.82 -8.55
N ARG A 102 0.64 -12.17 -7.93
CA ARG A 102 1.78 -12.67 -8.69
C ARG A 102 1.25 -13.87 -9.46
N ILE A 103 1.22 -13.78 -10.79
CA ILE A 103 1.15 -14.98 -11.63
C ILE A 103 2.30 -15.84 -11.11
N PRO A 104 2.06 -17.09 -10.68
CA PRO A 104 3.15 -17.97 -10.31
C PRO A 104 4.16 -17.89 -11.44
N GLN A 105 5.41 -17.51 -11.14
CA GLN A 105 6.48 -17.65 -12.14
C GLN A 105 6.35 -19.09 -12.63
N GLY A 106 6.05 -19.25 -13.93
CA GLY A 106 5.64 -20.53 -14.49
C GLY A 106 6.56 -21.63 -14.00
N GLY A 107 5.98 -22.78 -13.63
CA GLY A 107 6.68 -23.86 -12.93
C GLY A 107 8.09 -24.05 -13.46
N ILE A 108 9.07 -23.84 -12.57
CA ILE A 108 10.49 -24.06 -12.86
C ILE A 108 10.59 -25.47 -13.42
N SER A 109 11.00 -25.62 -14.68
CA SER A 109 11.16 -26.95 -15.24
C SER A 109 12.19 -27.69 -14.38
N PRO A 110 11.93 -28.96 -13.98
CA PRO A 110 12.91 -29.74 -13.25
C PRO A 110 14.17 -29.77 -14.10
N ASN A 111 15.26 -29.25 -13.52
CA ASN A 111 16.59 -29.19 -14.09
C ASN A 111 16.87 -30.54 -14.77
N GLN A 112 16.85 -30.60 -16.11
CA GLN A 112 17.17 -31.85 -16.82
C GLN A 112 18.62 -32.18 -16.47
N LYS A 113 18.81 -33.27 -15.73
CA LYS A 113 20.13 -33.82 -15.41
C LYS A 113 20.93 -33.92 -16.71
N ARG A 114 21.98 -33.11 -16.82
CA ARG A 114 22.98 -33.25 -17.88
C ARG A 114 23.57 -34.65 -17.76
N LYS A 115 23.47 -35.44 -18.82
CA LYS A 115 24.23 -36.69 -18.93
C LYS A 115 25.71 -36.32 -18.90
N LEU A 116 26.44 -36.94 -17.98
CA LEU A 116 27.89 -36.98 -17.96
C LEU A 116 28.35 -37.63 -19.27
N GLY A 117 28.81 -36.82 -20.21
CA GLY A 117 29.33 -37.23 -21.50
C GLY A 117 30.57 -36.41 -21.78
N ASP A 118 31.70 -37.06 -21.54
CA ASP A 118 33.05 -36.67 -21.95
C ASP A 118 33.08 -36.00 -23.33
N ARG A 119 33.60 -34.76 -23.39
CA ARG A 119 34.63 -34.34 -24.36
C ARG A 119 35.01 -32.86 -24.22
N SER A 120 36.31 -32.67 -24.08
CA SER A 120 37.16 -31.60 -24.63
C SER A 120 36.92 -30.15 -24.19
N TRP A 121 37.91 -29.66 -23.45
CA TRP A 121 38.22 -28.26 -23.25
C TRP A 121 38.49 -27.56 -24.59
N GLU A 122 37.67 -26.58 -24.95
CA GLU A 122 38.10 -25.49 -25.85
C GLU A 122 37.86 -24.15 -25.15
N LYS A 123 38.97 -23.51 -24.80
CA LYS A 123 39.03 -22.11 -24.34
C LYS A 123 38.67 -21.19 -25.50
N SER A 124 37.88 -20.16 -25.23
CA SER A 124 37.97 -18.85 -25.90
C SER A 124 37.33 -17.74 -25.04
N PRO A 125 37.75 -16.47 -25.18
CA PRO A 125 37.92 -15.57 -24.04
C PRO A 125 36.86 -14.46 -23.91
N ASN A 126 36.77 -13.93 -22.69
CA ASN A 126 36.38 -12.57 -22.29
C ASN A 126 35.02 -11.99 -22.76
N LYS A 127 34.16 -11.71 -21.78
CA LYS A 127 33.71 -10.34 -21.49
C LYS A 127 33.34 -10.16 -20.01
N HIS A 128 34.23 -9.43 -19.34
CA HIS A 128 34.15 -8.86 -18.02
C HIS A 128 32.99 -7.86 -17.89
N ILE A 129 32.11 -8.01 -16.88
CA ILE A 129 31.69 -6.92 -15.98
C ILE A 129 31.48 -7.52 -14.59
N ASN A 130 32.19 -6.94 -13.63
CA ASN A 130 32.31 -7.37 -12.25
C ASN A 130 31.45 -6.46 -11.34
N CYS A 131 31.20 -6.96 -10.14
CA CYS A 131 30.97 -6.21 -8.90
C CYS A 131 29.60 -5.54 -8.67
N LEU A 132 28.79 -6.17 -7.82
CA LEU A 132 27.98 -5.48 -6.81
C LEU A 132 28.46 -5.95 -5.44
N GLU A 133 29.47 -5.26 -4.91
CA GLU A 133 29.81 -5.39 -3.49
C GLU A 133 28.75 -4.66 -2.66
N ARG A 134 28.42 -5.27 -1.54
CA ARG A 134 27.36 -4.91 -0.61
C ARG A 134 27.97 -3.98 0.43
N GLU A 135 27.55 -2.72 0.50
CA GLU A 135 27.97 -1.81 1.57
C GLU A 135 27.49 -2.32 2.95
N LYS A 136 28.37 -2.16 3.93
CA LYS A 136 28.07 -2.16 5.37
C LYS A 136 28.22 -0.73 5.87
#